data_AF-A0A1I1AAR5-F1
#
_entry.id   AF-A0A1I1AAR5-F1
#
_cell.length_a   1.000
_cell.length_b   1.000
_cell.length_c   1.000
_cell.angle_alpha   90.00
_cell.angle_beta   90.00
_cell.angle_gamma   90.00
#
_symmetry.space_group_name_H-M   'P 1'
#
loop_
_entity.id
_entity.type
_entity.pdbx_description
1 polymer ?
#
loop_
_entity_poly.entity_id
_entity_poly.type
_entity_poly.pdbx_seq_one_letter_code
_entity_poly.pdbx_strand_id
1 'polypeptide(L)'
;MGMSTQEIERIVALQAPILCLDTCSVLDTMRDPTRDMINAADSAAALFLLTKMESKSALIGLLAPQVKFELTDNLQKVQDEATKAIGKLKAKVSNVEAIAAAFGSIGKSDLKHLDNHIKKSRAAVDRMIKIAVTFDEPHGIHSKAFLRVNQGRTPATKGKESSKDCVVIESYLSIVETLRSAGWKGKGIFVSSNTKDYRGETGNGLKGDLAAEFIAIGMEYAPTMGGAKFALGL
;
A
#
# COMPACT_ATOMS: atom_id res chain seq x y z
N MET A 1 17.06 14.60 -7.93
CA MET A 1 17.04 15.25 -6.59
C MET A 1 16.17 14.37 -5.72
N GLY A 2 16.57 14.06 -4.49
CA GLY A 2 15.78 13.22 -3.59
C GLY A 2 14.92 14.05 -2.64
N MET A 3 14.81 13.58 -1.40
CA MET A 3 14.22 14.35 -0.31
C MET A 3 15.07 15.59 0.05
N SER A 4 14.44 16.70 0.46
CA SER A 4 15.17 17.91 0.86
C SER A 4 15.97 17.68 2.15
N THR A 5 17.07 18.42 2.32
CA THR A 5 17.91 18.33 3.52
C THR A 5 17.11 18.62 4.80
N GLN A 6 16.23 19.63 4.80
CA GLN A 6 15.41 19.94 5.98
C GLN A 6 14.49 18.77 6.36
N GLU A 7 13.93 18.08 5.37
CA GLU A 7 13.02 16.96 5.62
C GLU A 7 13.78 15.71 6.08
N ILE A 8 14.98 15.47 5.55
CA ILE A 8 15.91 14.43 6.03
C ILE A 8 16.25 14.69 7.50
N GLU A 9 16.70 15.90 7.84
CA GLU A 9 17.04 16.29 9.22
C GLU A 9 15.85 16.10 10.17
N ARG A 10 14.64 16.48 9.73
CA ARG A 10 13.41 16.29 10.50
C ARG A 10 13.15 14.80 10.78
N ILE A 11 13.24 13.95 9.77
CA ILE A 11 13.01 12.50 9.91
C ILE A 11 14.06 11.86 10.81
N VAL A 12 15.33 12.23 10.62
CA VAL A 12 16.45 11.76 11.45
C VAL A 12 16.26 12.21 12.90
N ALA A 13 15.85 13.45 13.16
CA ALA A 13 15.63 13.93 14.53
C ALA A 13 14.51 13.15 15.24
N LEU A 14 13.46 12.75 14.52
CA LEU A 14 12.34 11.99 15.07
C LEU A 14 12.71 10.53 15.39
N GLN A 15 13.61 9.92 14.62
CA GLN A 15 13.92 8.48 14.68
C GLN A 15 12.69 7.56 14.58
N ALA A 16 11.57 8.10 14.11
CA ALA A 16 10.31 7.39 13.96
C ALA A 16 10.45 6.27 12.92
N PRO A 17 9.67 5.18 13.03
CA PRO A 17 9.64 4.18 12.00
C PRO A 17 9.05 4.75 10.69
N ILE A 18 9.41 4.11 9.58
CA ILE A 18 9.04 4.49 8.23
C ILE A 18 8.21 3.38 7.58
N LEU A 19 7.11 3.77 6.95
CA LEU A 19 6.26 2.91 6.12
C LEU A 19 6.31 3.37 4.66
N CYS A 20 7.01 2.64 3.81
CA CYS A 20 7.05 2.84 2.36
C CYS A 20 5.81 2.21 1.71
N LEU A 21 4.94 3.04 1.14
CA LEU A 21 3.64 2.63 0.61
C LEU A 21 3.74 2.18 -0.85
N ASP A 22 3.20 1.01 -1.16
CA ASP A 22 2.97 0.59 -2.55
C ASP A 22 1.55 0.96 -3.03
N THR A 23 1.39 1.17 -4.34
CA THR A 23 0.11 1.53 -4.97
C THR A 23 -0.96 0.51 -4.63
N CYS A 24 -0.66 -0.79 -4.79
CA CYS A 24 -1.64 -1.86 -4.57
C CYS A 24 -2.13 -1.90 -3.12
N SER A 25 -1.22 -1.75 -2.16
CA SER A 25 -1.55 -1.74 -0.73
C SER A 25 -2.45 -0.56 -0.35
N VAL A 26 -2.18 0.63 -0.91
CA VAL A 26 -2.99 1.81 -0.64
C VAL A 26 -4.38 1.65 -1.25
N LEU A 27 -4.46 1.21 -2.51
CA LEU A 27 -5.74 1.01 -3.20
C LEU A 27 -6.60 -0.08 -2.54
N ASP A 28 -5.99 -1.15 -2.02
CA ASP A 28 -6.72 -2.23 -1.32
C ASP A 28 -7.57 -1.74 -0.15
N THR A 29 -7.23 -0.60 0.47
CA THR A 29 -8.02 0.00 1.54
C THR A 29 -9.38 0.56 1.08
N MET A 30 -9.55 0.78 -0.23
CA MET A 30 -10.79 1.28 -0.85
C MET A 30 -11.32 0.40 -1.98
N ARG A 31 -10.67 -0.73 -2.26
CA ARG A 31 -11.16 -1.70 -3.25
C ARG A 31 -12.47 -2.32 -2.81
N ASP A 32 -13.12 -2.96 -3.78
CA ASP A 32 -14.32 -3.75 -3.61
C ASP A 32 -14.26 -4.64 -2.36
N PRO A 33 -15.10 -4.38 -1.33
CA PRO A 33 -15.10 -5.13 -0.08
C PRO A 33 -15.73 -6.52 -0.20
N THR A 34 -16.28 -6.88 -1.36
CA THR A 34 -16.89 -8.19 -1.61
C THR A 34 -15.89 -9.24 -2.13
N ARG A 35 -14.64 -8.85 -2.36
CA ARG A 35 -13.57 -9.76 -2.79
C ARG A 35 -13.12 -10.65 -1.63
N ASP A 36 -13.00 -11.96 -1.86
CA ASP A 36 -12.59 -12.94 -0.84
C ASP A 36 -11.23 -12.66 -0.19
N MET A 37 -10.35 -11.92 -0.87
CA MET A 37 -9.01 -11.57 -0.36
C MET A 37 -8.98 -10.32 0.54
N ILE A 38 -10.08 -9.58 0.65
CA ILE A 38 -10.14 -8.39 1.50
C ILE A 38 -10.60 -8.79 2.90
N ASN A 39 -9.76 -8.51 3.90
CA ASN A 39 -10.02 -8.83 5.30
C ASN A 39 -10.26 -7.57 6.13
N ALA A 40 -11.28 -7.59 6.99
CA ALA A 40 -11.63 -6.48 7.88
C ALA A 40 -10.46 -6.09 8.81
N ALA A 41 -9.64 -7.06 9.24
CA ALA A 41 -8.48 -6.78 10.09
C ALA A 41 -7.44 -5.91 9.36
N ASP A 42 -7.24 -6.09 8.05
CA ASP A 42 -6.32 -5.28 7.27
C ASP A 42 -6.86 -3.86 7.05
N SER A 43 -8.18 -3.70 6.85
CA SER A 43 -8.80 -2.37 6.80
C SER A 43 -8.65 -1.63 8.13
N ALA A 44 -8.86 -2.32 9.26
CA ALA A 44 -8.66 -1.74 10.59
C ALA A 44 -7.19 -1.37 10.83
N ALA A 45 -6.25 -2.22 10.40
CA ALA A 45 -4.83 -1.93 10.48
C ALA A 45 -4.43 -0.72 9.62
N ALA A 46 -4.96 -0.59 8.41
CA ALA A 46 -4.72 0.57 7.54
C ALA A 46 -5.18 1.89 8.18
N LEU A 47 -6.38 1.90 8.78
CA LEU A 47 -6.88 3.08 9.49
C LEU A 47 -6.05 3.39 10.73
N PHE A 48 -5.59 2.38 11.46
CA PHE A 48 -4.74 2.56 12.62
C PHE A 48 -3.37 3.15 12.23
N LEU A 49 -2.73 2.61 11.19
CA LEU A 49 -1.48 3.14 10.65
C LEU A 49 -1.65 4.58 10.15
N LEU A 50 -2.77 4.88 9.49
CA LEU A 50 -3.12 6.25 9.10
C LEU A 50 -3.17 7.18 10.31
N THR A 51 -3.82 6.80 11.41
CA THR A 51 -3.85 7.61 12.64
C THR A 51 -2.45 7.80 13.24
N LYS A 52 -1.58 6.80 13.16
CA LYS A 52 -0.17 6.94 13.58
C LYS A 52 0.60 7.89 12.66
N MET A 53 0.36 7.84 11.35
CA MET A 53 0.93 8.78 10.38
C MET A 53 0.44 10.22 10.60
N GLU A 54 -0.84 10.40 10.96
CA GLU A 54 -1.42 11.72 11.27
C GLU A 54 -0.72 12.41 12.44
N SER A 55 -0.14 11.64 13.39
CA SER A 55 0.68 12.20 14.48
C SER A 55 2.03 12.76 14.05
N LYS A 56 2.50 12.42 12.83
CA LYS A 56 3.80 12.79 12.23
C LYS A 56 5.07 12.44 13.03
N SER A 57 4.92 11.78 14.17
CA SER A 57 5.99 11.45 15.12
C SER A 57 6.00 9.97 15.51
N ALA A 58 4.85 9.29 15.48
CA ALA A 58 4.77 7.86 15.77
C ALA A 58 5.07 6.97 14.54
N LEU A 59 4.80 7.46 13.33
CA LEU A 59 5.03 6.76 12.07
C LEU A 59 5.15 7.77 10.94
N ILE A 60 6.10 7.56 10.05
CA ILE A 60 6.28 8.39 8.85
C ILE A 60 5.93 7.53 7.63
N GLY A 61 4.86 7.88 6.92
CA GLY A 61 4.56 7.26 5.64
C GLY A 61 5.37 7.91 4.53
N LEU A 62 6.01 7.12 3.68
CA LEU A 62 6.69 7.59 2.47
C LEU A 62 5.87 7.19 1.24
N LEU A 63 5.80 8.11 0.29
CA LEU A 63 5.11 7.91 -0.99
C LEU A 63 6.04 8.32 -2.14
N ALA A 64 6.57 7.32 -2.86
CA ALA A 64 7.42 7.57 -4.03
C ALA A 64 6.65 8.26 -5.17
N PRO A 65 7.32 9.05 -6.03
CA PRO A 65 6.70 9.72 -7.18
C PRO A 65 5.88 8.80 -8.06
N GLN A 66 6.43 7.63 -8.42
CA GLN A 66 5.76 6.63 -9.25
C GLN A 66 4.47 6.12 -8.61
N VAL A 67 4.48 5.87 -7.29
CA VAL A 67 3.28 5.44 -6.55
C VAL A 67 2.22 6.55 -6.54
N LYS A 68 2.62 7.81 -6.32
CA LYS A 68 1.70 8.96 -6.36
C LYS A 68 1.05 9.12 -7.73
N PHE A 69 1.82 8.94 -8.81
CA PHE A 69 1.31 8.96 -10.18
C PHE A 69 0.27 7.85 -10.39
N GLU A 70 0.60 6.62 -10.04
CA GLU A 70 -0.32 5.49 -10.20
C GLU A 70 -1.60 5.62 -9.37
N LEU A 71 -1.51 6.16 -8.16
CA LEU A 71 -2.70 6.46 -7.35
C LEU A 71 -3.59 7.48 -8.06
N THR A 72 -3.01 8.56 -8.58
CA THR A 72 -3.77 9.59 -9.31
C THR A 72 -4.55 8.99 -10.48
N ASP A 73 -3.94 8.08 -11.24
CA ASP A 73 -4.56 7.43 -12.39
C ASP A 73 -5.64 6.41 -12.03
N ASN A 74 -5.51 5.73 -10.89
CA ASN A 74 -6.35 4.59 -10.55
C ASN A 74 -7.46 4.88 -9.51
N LEU A 75 -7.35 5.96 -8.74
CA LEU A 75 -8.29 6.24 -7.63
C LEU A 75 -9.75 6.26 -8.08
N GLN A 76 -10.08 6.98 -9.15
CA GLN A 76 -11.46 7.08 -9.63
C GLN A 76 -11.97 5.73 -10.13
N LYS A 77 -11.16 5.03 -10.92
CA LYS A 77 -11.50 3.71 -11.45
C LYS A 77 -11.80 2.72 -10.32
N VAL A 78 -10.94 2.65 -9.30
CA VAL A 78 -11.13 1.76 -8.15
C VAL A 78 -12.40 2.12 -7.37
N GLN A 79 -12.68 3.42 -7.21
CA GLN A 79 -13.90 3.89 -6.57
C GLN A 79 -15.16 3.45 -7.34
N ASP A 80 -15.14 3.56 -8.67
CA ASP A 80 -16.26 3.18 -9.54
C ASP A 80 -16.47 1.66 -9.53
N GLU A 81 -15.40 0.87 -9.55
CA GLU A 81 -15.45 -0.59 -9.43
C GLU A 81 -16.08 -1.03 -8.10
N ALA A 82 -15.63 -0.45 -6.98
CA ALA A 82 -16.17 -0.76 -5.66
C ALA A 82 -17.64 -0.31 -5.52
N THR A 83 -18.01 0.82 -6.12
CA THR A 83 -19.42 1.29 -6.18
C THR A 83 -20.30 0.30 -6.95
N LYS A 84 -19.84 -0.15 -8.12
CA LYS A 84 -20.54 -1.16 -8.92
C LYS A 84 -20.70 -2.47 -8.16
N ALA A 85 -19.68 -2.91 -7.43
CA ALA A 85 -19.73 -4.14 -6.66
C ALA A 85 -20.75 -4.08 -5.51
N ILE A 86 -20.76 -2.99 -4.73
CA ILE A 86 -21.77 -2.79 -3.67
C ILE A 86 -23.18 -2.70 -4.27
N GLY A 87 -23.34 -2.05 -5.43
CA GLY A 87 -24.60 -2.02 -6.16
C GLY A 87 -25.09 -3.42 -6.55
N LYS A 88 -24.21 -4.26 -7.08
CA LYS A 88 -24.50 -5.66 -7.42
C LYS A 88 -24.86 -6.49 -6.18
N LEU A 89 -24.15 -6.30 -5.07
CA LEU A 89 -24.46 -6.98 -3.80
C LEU A 89 -25.88 -6.64 -3.33
N LYS A 90 -26.24 -5.35 -3.31
CA LYS A 90 -27.58 -4.90 -2.92
C LYS A 90 -28.67 -5.47 -3.81
N ALA A 91 -28.45 -5.49 -5.13
CA ALA A 91 -29.39 -6.10 -6.07
C ALA A 91 -29.55 -7.61 -5.82
N LYS A 92 -28.44 -8.31 -5.52
CA LYS A 92 -28.46 -9.74 -5.20
C LYS A 92 -29.22 -10.04 -3.91
N VAL A 93 -29.01 -9.25 -2.86
CA VAL A 93 -29.75 -9.37 -1.59
C VAL A 93 -31.25 -9.12 -1.83
N SER A 94 -31.61 -8.05 -2.54
CA SER A 94 -32.99 -7.74 -2.90
C SER A 94 -33.68 -8.89 -3.67
N ASN A 95 -32.96 -9.52 -4.61
CA ASN A 95 -33.49 -10.67 -5.35
C ASN A 95 -33.72 -11.89 -4.45
N VAL A 96 -32.79 -12.19 -3.54
CA VAL A 96 -32.95 -13.30 -2.57
C VAL A 96 -34.13 -13.02 -1.63
N GLU A 97 -34.30 -11.78 -1.18
CA GLU A 97 -35.43 -11.37 -0.34
C GLU A 97 -36.77 -11.51 -1.08
N ALA A 98 -36.83 -11.15 -2.36
CA ALA A 98 -38.03 -11.32 -3.19
C ALA A 98 -38.41 -12.81 -3.34
N ILE A 99 -37.42 -13.68 -3.55
CA ILE A 99 -37.63 -15.13 -3.58
C ILE A 99 -38.09 -15.64 -2.22
N ALA A 100 -37.42 -15.28 -1.13
CA ALA A 100 -37.77 -15.71 0.22
C ALA A 100 -39.18 -15.26 0.62
N ALA A 101 -39.59 -14.05 0.23
CA ALA A 101 -40.93 -13.52 0.44
C ALA A 101 -41.99 -14.35 -0.30
N ALA A 102 -41.70 -14.85 -1.51
CA ALA A 102 -42.59 -15.76 -2.24
C ALA A 102 -42.82 -17.09 -1.49
N PHE A 103 -41.89 -17.49 -0.62
CA PHE A 103 -42.00 -18.64 0.28
C PHE A 103 -42.46 -18.26 1.71
N GLY A 104 -43.00 -17.06 1.92
CA GLY A 104 -43.59 -16.65 3.19
C GLY A 104 -42.61 -16.08 4.23
N SER A 105 -41.35 -15.82 3.86
CA SER A 105 -40.40 -15.15 4.75
C SER A 105 -40.75 -13.67 4.92
N ILE A 106 -40.65 -13.17 6.15
CA ILE A 106 -40.90 -11.76 6.50
C ILE A 106 -39.61 -11.19 7.06
N GLY A 107 -38.84 -10.49 6.24
CA GLY A 107 -37.59 -9.87 6.65
C GLY A 107 -36.94 -9.09 5.52
N LYS A 108 -36.30 -7.96 5.85
CA LYS A 108 -35.47 -7.17 4.93
C LYS A 108 -34.16 -6.83 5.60
N SER A 109 -33.07 -6.95 4.86
CA SER A 109 -31.73 -6.59 5.27
C SER A 109 -31.54 -5.08 5.19
N ASP A 110 -31.00 -4.47 6.24
CA ASP A 110 -30.60 -3.06 6.18
C ASP A 110 -29.15 -2.93 5.68
N LEU A 111 -29.02 -2.52 4.42
CA LEU A 111 -27.74 -2.31 3.75
C LEU A 111 -27.34 -0.82 3.66
N LYS A 112 -28.04 0.09 4.33
CA LYS A 112 -27.76 1.55 4.27
C LYS A 112 -26.37 1.91 4.78
N HIS A 113 -25.83 1.11 5.71
CA HIS A 113 -24.47 1.29 6.22
C HIS A 113 -23.39 1.20 5.11
N LEU A 114 -23.70 0.53 3.98
CA LEU A 114 -22.81 0.43 2.82
C LEU A 114 -22.84 1.67 1.92
N ASP A 115 -23.86 2.53 1.99
CA ASP A 115 -24.02 3.71 1.13
C ASP A 115 -22.82 4.66 1.23
N ASN A 116 -22.32 4.81 2.45
CA ASN A 116 -21.20 5.70 2.74
C ASN A 116 -19.85 4.99 2.78
N HIS A 117 -19.80 3.66 2.61
CA HIS A 117 -18.55 2.90 2.73
C HIS A 117 -17.50 3.39 1.72
N ILE A 118 -17.88 3.50 0.44
CA ILE A 118 -16.98 3.94 -0.63
C ILE A 118 -16.44 5.36 -0.38
N LYS A 119 -17.32 6.27 0.06
CA LYS A 119 -16.93 7.65 0.36
C LYS A 119 -15.95 7.69 1.55
N LYS A 120 -16.19 6.88 2.59
CA LYS A 120 -15.34 6.80 3.77
C LYS A 120 -13.98 6.17 3.46
N SER A 121 -13.94 5.10 2.67
CA SER A 121 -12.68 4.45 2.28
C SER A 121 -11.85 5.36 1.36
N ARG A 122 -12.48 6.03 0.38
CA ARG A 122 -11.83 7.06 -0.44
C ARG A 122 -11.23 8.18 0.41
N ALA A 123 -11.99 8.71 1.37
CA ALA A 123 -11.50 9.76 2.26
C ALA A 123 -10.34 9.30 3.17
N ALA A 124 -10.25 8.00 3.50
CA ALA A 124 -9.09 7.46 4.21
C ALA A 124 -7.84 7.43 3.30
N VAL A 125 -7.99 7.00 2.05
CA VAL A 125 -6.89 7.01 1.07
C VAL A 125 -6.41 8.42 0.76
N ASP A 126 -7.33 9.36 0.52
CA ASP A 126 -6.96 10.75 0.25
C ASP A 126 -6.18 11.36 1.42
N ARG A 127 -6.56 11.03 2.67
CA ARG A 127 -5.80 11.43 3.86
C ARG A 127 -4.43 10.78 3.94
N MET A 128 -4.32 9.48 3.62
CA MET A 128 -3.05 8.77 3.58
C MET A 128 -2.08 9.39 2.57
N ILE A 129 -2.57 9.73 1.37
CA ILE A 129 -1.78 10.41 0.33
C ILE A 129 -1.36 11.80 0.81
N LYS A 130 -2.28 12.55 1.43
CA LYS A 130 -2.03 13.91 1.91
C LYS A 130 -0.98 13.97 3.03
N ILE A 131 -0.98 12.99 3.94
CA ILE A 131 -0.10 12.99 5.12
C ILE A 131 1.26 12.34 4.84
N ALA A 132 1.33 11.44 3.87
CA ALA A 132 2.58 10.80 3.49
C ALA A 132 3.59 11.83 2.98
N VAL A 133 4.85 11.67 3.39
CA VAL A 133 5.96 12.47 2.89
C VAL A 133 6.27 12.00 1.47
N THR A 134 6.14 12.93 0.53
CA THR A 134 6.58 12.75 -0.85
C THR A 134 7.97 13.34 -1.04
N PHE A 135 8.73 12.78 -1.96
CA PHE A 135 10.07 13.25 -2.32
C PHE A 135 10.20 13.28 -3.85
N ASP A 136 11.13 14.08 -4.36
CA ASP A 136 11.45 14.10 -5.78
C ASP A 136 12.21 12.84 -6.18
N GLU A 137 12.15 12.47 -7.46
CA GLU A 137 12.84 11.27 -7.93
C GLU A 137 14.37 11.38 -7.74
N PRO A 138 14.96 10.47 -6.93
CA PRO A 138 16.40 10.43 -6.76
C PRO A 138 17.15 10.30 -8.09
N HIS A 139 18.39 10.77 -8.14
CA HIS A 139 19.15 10.76 -9.39
C HIS A 139 19.44 9.33 -9.87
N GLY A 140 19.16 9.05 -11.15
CA GLY A 140 19.50 7.78 -11.80
C GLY A 140 18.56 6.61 -11.49
N ILE A 141 17.40 6.85 -10.87
CA ILE A 141 16.44 5.81 -10.51
C ILE A 141 15.93 5.05 -11.75
N HIS A 142 15.54 5.75 -12.81
CA HIS A 142 15.15 5.09 -14.05
C HIS A 142 16.25 4.21 -14.65
N SER A 143 17.51 4.65 -14.59
CA SER A 143 18.64 3.84 -15.07
C SER A 143 18.85 2.59 -14.21
N LYS A 144 18.77 2.70 -12.88
CA LYS A 144 18.85 1.55 -11.97
C LYS A 144 17.67 0.58 -12.18
N ALA A 145 16.46 1.09 -12.30
CA ALA A 145 15.27 0.29 -12.54
C ALA A 145 15.34 -0.44 -13.89
N PHE A 146 15.85 0.22 -14.94
CA PHE A 146 16.10 -0.39 -16.24
C PHE A 146 17.13 -1.52 -16.14
N LEU A 147 18.23 -1.31 -15.42
CA LEU A 147 19.21 -2.37 -15.15
C LEU A 147 18.60 -3.54 -14.38
N ARG A 148 17.76 -3.27 -13.36
CA ARG A 148 17.01 -4.30 -12.61
C ARG A 148 16.12 -5.14 -13.54
N VAL A 149 15.40 -4.50 -14.46
CA VAL A 149 14.57 -5.19 -15.46
C VAL A 149 15.43 -6.06 -16.38
N ASN A 150 16.51 -5.52 -16.95
CA ASN A 150 17.38 -6.27 -17.87
C ASN A 150 18.06 -7.47 -17.19
N GLN A 151 18.38 -7.35 -15.91
CA GLN A 151 18.96 -8.43 -15.11
C GLN A 151 17.91 -9.43 -14.61
N GLY A 152 16.61 -9.15 -14.76
CA GLY A 152 15.54 -9.99 -14.22
C GLY A 152 15.58 -10.07 -12.69
N ARG A 153 15.96 -8.97 -12.04
CA ARG A 153 16.01 -8.85 -10.58
C ARG A 153 14.66 -8.42 -10.02
N THR A 154 14.26 -8.99 -8.89
CA THR A 154 12.96 -8.76 -8.23
C THR A 154 12.69 -7.26 -8.05
N PRO A 155 11.51 -6.72 -8.40
CA PRO A 155 10.29 -7.45 -8.80
C PRO A 155 10.24 -7.87 -10.27
N ALA A 156 11.23 -7.52 -11.10
CA ALA A 156 11.23 -7.93 -12.50
C ALA A 156 11.44 -9.44 -12.67
N THR A 157 10.71 -9.99 -13.64
CA THR A 157 10.89 -11.36 -14.14
C THR A 157 10.92 -11.34 -15.66
N LYS A 158 11.67 -12.26 -16.28
CA LYS A 158 11.72 -12.37 -17.75
C LYS A 158 10.31 -12.49 -18.34
N GLY A 159 10.00 -11.65 -19.32
CA GLY A 159 8.73 -11.71 -20.07
C GLY A 159 7.54 -10.97 -19.43
N LYS A 160 7.73 -10.26 -18.30
CA LYS A 160 6.69 -9.44 -17.67
C LYS A 160 7.08 -7.97 -17.63
N GLU A 161 6.16 -7.08 -17.99
CA GLU A 161 6.33 -5.64 -17.81
C GLU A 161 6.28 -5.29 -16.31
N SER A 162 7.46 -5.10 -15.71
CA SER A 162 7.63 -4.81 -14.27
C SER A 162 8.44 -3.52 -14.03
N SER A 163 8.56 -2.69 -15.07
CA SER A 163 9.39 -1.49 -15.06
C SER A 163 8.97 -0.48 -13.98
N LYS A 164 7.65 -0.29 -13.82
CA LYS A 164 7.08 0.61 -12.80
C LYS A 164 7.37 0.14 -11.38
N ASP A 165 7.16 -1.15 -11.10
CA ASP A 165 7.48 -1.74 -9.80
C ASP A 165 8.99 -1.63 -9.47
N CYS A 166 9.85 -1.79 -10.48
CA CYS A 166 11.29 -1.56 -10.32
C CYS A 166 11.60 -0.11 -9.97
N VAL A 167 10.95 0.89 -10.59
CA VAL A 167 11.11 2.30 -10.24
C VAL A 167 10.70 2.57 -8.79
N VAL A 168 9.59 1.97 -8.33
CA VAL A 168 9.12 2.09 -6.95
C VAL A 168 10.16 1.55 -5.96
N ILE A 169 10.67 0.34 -6.19
CA ILE A 169 11.68 -0.28 -5.32
C ILE A 169 12.98 0.52 -5.30
N GLU A 170 13.51 0.89 -6.46
CA GLU A 170 14.75 1.68 -6.54
C GLU A 170 14.61 3.02 -5.82
N SER A 171 13.44 3.65 -5.92
CA SER A 171 13.15 4.90 -5.20
C SER A 171 13.23 4.72 -3.69
N TYR A 172 12.62 3.65 -3.16
CA TYR A 172 12.63 3.38 -1.72
C TYR A 172 13.99 2.94 -1.21
N LEU A 173 14.72 2.10 -1.94
CA LEU A 173 16.10 1.73 -1.60
C LEU A 173 16.96 2.99 -1.50
N SER A 174 16.91 3.87 -2.51
CA SER A 174 17.72 5.09 -2.54
C SER A 174 17.39 6.08 -1.42
N ILE A 175 16.11 6.29 -1.11
CA ILE A 175 15.73 7.22 -0.03
C ILE A 175 16.06 6.65 1.33
N VAL A 176 15.86 5.35 1.55
CA VAL A 176 16.20 4.76 2.84
C VAL A 176 17.72 4.73 3.04
N GLU A 177 18.52 4.44 2.02
CA GLU A 177 19.99 4.60 2.07
C GLU A 177 20.41 6.02 2.44
N THR A 178 19.75 7.02 1.86
CA THR A 178 20.00 8.44 2.16
C THR A 178 19.71 8.75 3.62
N LEU A 179 18.56 8.31 4.14
CA LEU A 179 18.16 8.51 5.53
C LEU A 179 19.10 7.77 6.50
N ARG A 180 19.50 6.54 6.18
CA ARG A 180 20.46 5.75 6.96
C ARG A 180 21.80 6.47 7.06
N SER A 181 22.30 6.96 5.93
CA SER A 181 23.57 7.71 5.85
C SER A 181 23.52 9.02 6.65
N ALA A 182 22.34 9.64 6.73
CA ALA A 182 22.10 10.83 7.54
C ALA A 182 21.87 10.53 9.04
N GLY A 183 21.87 9.26 9.46
CA GLY A 183 21.80 8.86 10.86
C GLY A 183 20.41 8.39 11.35
N TRP A 184 19.46 8.14 10.46
CA TRP A 184 18.19 7.50 10.83
C TRP A 184 18.40 6.03 11.18
N LYS A 185 17.95 5.61 12.37
CA LYS A 185 18.11 4.25 12.93
C LYS A 185 16.77 3.53 13.15
N GLY A 186 15.66 4.18 12.82
CA GLY A 186 14.31 3.61 12.97
C GLY A 186 14.06 2.39 12.06
N LYS A 187 12.92 1.71 12.25
CA LYS A 187 12.53 0.56 11.43
C LYS A 187 11.90 1.01 10.10
N GLY A 188 12.29 0.40 8.99
CA GLY A 188 11.69 0.67 7.67
C GLY A 188 10.87 -0.52 7.17
N ILE A 189 9.61 -0.31 6.83
CA ILE A 189 8.73 -1.34 6.27
C ILE A 189 8.28 -0.92 4.88
N PHE A 190 8.50 -1.76 3.87
CA PHE A 190 7.80 -1.66 2.59
C PHE A 190 6.56 -2.54 2.60
N VAL A 191 5.39 -1.95 2.34
CA VAL A 191 4.11 -2.68 2.32
C VAL A 191 3.60 -2.81 0.90
N SER A 192 3.54 -4.04 0.37
CA SER A 192 2.93 -4.35 -0.93
C SER A 192 2.06 -5.60 -0.87
N SER A 193 0.81 -5.49 -1.29
CA SER A 193 -0.08 -6.64 -1.50
C SER A 193 0.20 -7.44 -2.77
N ASN A 194 1.15 -7.01 -3.60
CA ASN A 194 1.60 -7.75 -4.78
C ASN A 194 2.57 -8.88 -4.40
N THR A 195 2.07 -9.88 -3.69
CA THR A 195 2.89 -10.99 -3.19
C THR A 195 3.52 -11.83 -4.28
N LYS A 196 2.93 -11.90 -5.48
CA LYS A 196 3.45 -12.70 -6.60
C LYS A 196 4.80 -12.20 -7.10
N ASP A 197 4.98 -10.89 -7.12
CA ASP A 197 6.20 -10.29 -7.66
C ASP A 197 7.29 -10.25 -6.60
N TYR A 198 6.92 -10.06 -5.32
CA TYR A 198 7.86 -9.85 -4.22
C TYR A 198 8.20 -11.11 -3.40
N ARG A 199 7.27 -12.05 -3.17
CA ARG A 199 7.50 -13.21 -2.29
C ARG A 199 8.22 -14.36 -3.01
N GLY A 200 9.04 -15.06 -2.23
CA GLY A 200 9.64 -16.33 -2.65
C GLY A 200 8.61 -17.46 -2.75
N GLU A 201 8.96 -18.53 -3.47
CA GLU A 201 8.09 -19.69 -3.73
C GLU A 201 7.62 -20.41 -2.47
N THR A 202 8.41 -20.36 -1.39
CA THR A 202 8.07 -20.96 -0.09
C THR A 202 7.07 -20.12 0.71
N GLY A 203 6.63 -18.96 0.19
CA GLY A 203 5.63 -18.10 0.80
C GLY A 203 6.10 -17.31 2.03
N ASN A 204 7.25 -17.64 2.61
CA ASN A 204 7.80 -16.98 3.79
C ASN A 204 8.93 -16.01 3.41
N GLY A 205 8.56 -14.77 3.12
CA GLY A 205 9.50 -13.66 2.91
C GLY A 205 9.70 -13.25 1.45
N LEU A 206 10.55 -12.24 1.25
CA LEU A 206 10.94 -11.73 -0.06
C LEU A 206 11.77 -12.75 -0.85
N LYS A 207 11.76 -12.64 -2.18
CA LYS A 207 12.77 -13.30 -3.02
C LYS A 207 14.18 -12.89 -2.59
N GLY A 208 15.13 -13.82 -2.66
CA GLY A 208 16.42 -13.71 -1.98
C GLY A 208 17.26 -12.51 -2.40
N ASP A 209 17.18 -12.09 -3.66
CA ASP A 209 17.90 -10.91 -4.17
C ASP A 209 17.40 -9.61 -3.52
N LEU A 210 16.09 -9.38 -3.52
CA LEU A 210 15.51 -8.20 -2.88
C LEU A 210 15.58 -8.26 -1.35
N ALA A 211 15.49 -9.47 -0.77
CA ALA A 211 15.68 -9.68 0.66
C ALA A 211 17.07 -9.21 1.12
N ALA A 212 18.13 -9.53 0.38
CA ALA A 212 19.49 -9.11 0.69
C ALA A 212 19.64 -7.58 0.67
N GLU A 213 19.04 -6.92 -0.32
CA GLU A 213 19.03 -5.44 -0.41
C GLU A 213 18.31 -4.80 0.78
N PHE A 214 17.16 -5.36 1.16
CA PHE A 214 16.38 -4.86 2.30
C PHE A 214 17.15 -5.03 3.62
N ILE A 215 17.77 -6.20 3.83
CA ILE A 215 18.60 -6.46 5.02
C ILE A 215 19.76 -5.45 5.11
N ALA A 216 20.45 -5.18 3.99
CA ALA A 216 21.59 -4.27 3.96
C ALA A 216 21.27 -2.85 4.45
N ILE A 217 20.02 -2.41 4.31
CA ILE A 217 19.57 -1.07 4.71
C ILE A 217 18.57 -1.09 5.88
N GLY A 218 18.39 -2.25 6.53
CA GLY A 218 17.47 -2.41 7.66
C GLY A 218 16.01 -2.14 7.30
N MET A 219 15.58 -2.58 6.12
CA MET A 219 14.17 -2.62 5.71
C MET A 219 13.61 -4.03 5.84
N GLU A 220 12.29 -4.10 6.03
CA GLU A 220 11.52 -5.35 5.98
C GLU A 220 10.34 -5.20 5.03
N TYR A 221 9.75 -6.33 4.64
CA TYR A 221 8.60 -6.39 3.76
C TYR A 221 7.36 -6.90 4.50
N ALA A 222 6.23 -6.24 4.26
CA ALA A 222 4.93 -6.65 4.73
C ALA A 222 3.96 -6.89 3.56
N PRO A 223 3.27 -8.03 3.49
CA PRO A 223 2.31 -8.33 2.43
C PRO A 223 0.97 -7.60 2.59
N THR A 224 0.67 -7.12 3.79
CA THR A 224 -0.60 -6.46 4.11
C THR A 224 -0.38 -5.34 5.13
N MET A 225 -1.36 -4.47 5.28
CA MET A 225 -1.35 -3.42 6.31
C MET A 225 -1.33 -4.01 7.72
N GLY A 226 -2.01 -5.14 7.97
CA GLY A 226 -1.91 -5.88 9.23
C GLY A 226 -0.50 -6.40 9.50
N GLY A 227 0.15 -6.98 8.48
CA GLY A 227 1.54 -7.40 8.57
C GLY A 227 2.51 -6.25 8.83
N ALA A 228 2.27 -5.09 8.20
CA ALA A 228 3.07 -3.89 8.40
C ALA A 228 2.93 -3.36 9.84
N LYS A 229 1.69 -3.30 10.34
CA LYS A 229 1.39 -2.93 11.72
C LYS A 229 2.13 -3.84 12.72
N PHE A 230 2.02 -5.16 12.53
CA PHE A 230 2.71 -6.13 13.38
C PHE A 230 4.23 -5.94 13.33
N ALA A 231 4.81 -5.81 12.15
CA ALA A 231 6.25 -5.62 11.97
C ALA A 231 6.74 -4.30 12.62
N LEU A 232 5.91 -3.27 12.64
CA LEU A 232 6.21 -1.99 13.30
C LEU A 232 6.09 -2.04 14.82
N GLY A 233 5.49 -3.10 15.39
CA GLY A 233 5.19 -3.18 16.83
C GLY A 233 4.12 -2.19 17.29
N LEU A 234 3.21 -1.80 16.40
CA LEU A 234 2.14 -0.82 16.65
C LEU A 234 0.77 -1.49 16.82
#